data_AF-A0A437S8H7-F1
#
_entry.id   AF-A0A437S8H7-F1
#
_cell.length_a   1.000
_cell.length_b   1.000
_cell.length_c   1.000
_cell.angle_alpha   90.00
_cell.angle_beta   90.00
_cell.angle_gamma   90.00
#
_symmetry.space_group_name_H-M   'P 1'
#
loop_
_entity.id
_entity.type
_entity.pdbx_description
1 polymer ?
#
loop_
_entity_poly.entity_id
_entity_poly.type
_entity_poly.pdbx_seq_one_letter_code
_entity_poly.pdbx_strand_id
1 'polypeptide(L)'
;MKKIIFDMNPLGSFSLSCKAYIEYFKRKSNKNIYVYTRCSDGTYLRVDDLSNERELKNRILTFVDLGRRVSEIPFDDNIRVNPIDEDYEEDEILKVVIEKLGDDASWKNSNLKVVEVE
;
A
#
# COMPACT_ATOMS: atom_id res chain seq x y z
N MET A 1 8.19 5.35 -23.70
CA MET A 1 7.11 4.72 -22.90
C MET A 1 7.40 4.92 -21.41
N LYS A 2 6.40 5.26 -20.56
CA LYS A 2 6.63 5.40 -19.12
C LYS A 2 6.59 4.05 -18.41
N LYS A 3 7.50 3.81 -17.45
CA LYS A 3 7.53 2.63 -16.57
C LYS A 3 7.72 3.03 -15.11
N ILE A 4 7.19 2.23 -14.19
CA ILE A 4 7.50 2.36 -12.77
C ILE A 4 8.80 1.61 -12.51
N ILE A 5 9.72 2.21 -11.78
CA ILE A 5 10.89 1.54 -11.23
C ILE A 5 10.58 1.21 -9.77
N PHE A 6 10.53 -0.09 -9.47
CA PHE A 6 10.49 -0.61 -8.11
C PHE A 6 11.93 -0.81 -7.62
N ASP A 7 12.57 0.28 -7.17
CA ASP A 7 13.96 0.19 -6.69
C ASP A 7 13.99 -0.52 -5.33
N MET A 8 14.47 -1.77 -5.36
CA MET A 8 14.68 -2.58 -4.17
C MET A 8 16.02 -2.21 -3.54
N ASN A 9 15.96 -1.69 -2.31
CA ASN A 9 17.14 -1.65 -1.46
C ASN A 9 17.68 -3.08 -1.33
N PRO A 10 19.00 -3.36 -1.44
CA PRO A 10 19.57 -4.72 -1.48
C PRO A 10 19.18 -5.66 -0.32
N LEU A 11 18.61 -5.11 0.76
CA LEU A 11 18.19 -5.81 1.97
C LEU A 11 16.68 -5.73 2.25
N GLY A 12 15.86 -5.21 1.33
CA GLY A 12 14.44 -4.96 1.58
C GLY A 12 13.54 -5.20 0.38
N SER A 13 12.35 -5.74 0.66
CA SER A 13 11.24 -5.74 -0.29
C SER A 13 10.75 -4.31 -0.50
N PHE A 14 10.51 -3.91 -1.75
CA PHE A 14 9.83 -2.66 -2.04
C PHE A 14 8.39 -2.72 -1.47
N SER A 15 7.80 -1.57 -1.15
CA SER A 15 6.41 -1.50 -0.75
C SER A 15 5.83 -0.10 -0.95
N LEU A 16 4.61 -0.05 -1.48
CA LEU A 16 3.83 1.18 -1.60
C LEU A 16 3.32 1.66 -0.22
N SER A 17 3.10 2.96 -0.07
CA SER A 17 2.43 3.53 1.10
C SER A 17 0.95 3.12 1.17
N CYS A 18 0.32 3.22 2.34
CA CYS A 18 -1.11 2.89 2.47
C CYS A 18 -1.95 3.85 1.63
N LYS A 19 -1.55 5.14 1.55
CA LYS A 19 -2.17 6.14 0.67
C LYS A 19 -2.17 5.69 -0.79
N ALA A 20 -1.06 5.16 -1.29
CA ALA A 20 -0.96 4.69 -2.66
C ALA A 20 -1.90 3.49 -2.92
N TYR A 21 -1.97 2.53 -2.01
CA TYR A 21 -2.94 1.42 -2.10
C TYR A 21 -4.39 1.92 -2.12
N ILE A 22 -4.74 2.84 -1.23
CA ILE A 22 -6.09 3.43 -1.16
C ILE A 22 -6.44 4.11 -2.49
N GLU A 23 -5.58 5.00 -2.98
CA GLU A 23 -5.83 5.75 -4.21
C GLU A 23 -5.91 4.80 -5.42
N TYR A 24 -5.02 3.81 -5.50
CA TYR A 24 -4.97 2.84 -6.58
C TYR A 24 -6.25 2.00 -6.66
N PHE A 25 -6.64 1.33 -5.57
CA PHE A 25 -7.83 0.46 -5.59
C PHE A 25 -9.13 1.26 -5.71
N LYS A 26 -9.15 2.49 -5.20
CA LYS A 26 -10.26 3.42 -5.42
C LYS A 26 -10.43 3.77 -6.90
N ARG A 27 -9.34 4.04 -7.61
CA ARG A 27 -9.36 4.35 -9.06
C ARG A 27 -9.62 3.12 -9.92
N LYS A 28 -8.92 2.01 -9.67
CA LYS A 28 -8.96 0.80 -10.51
C LYS A 28 -10.29 0.04 -10.41
N SER A 29 -10.86 0.00 -9.20
CA SER A 29 -11.99 -0.90 -8.93
C SER A 29 -13.08 -0.29 -8.04
N ASN A 30 -12.98 1.00 -7.70
CA ASN A 30 -13.86 1.69 -6.75
C ASN A 30 -13.98 0.96 -5.39
N LYS A 31 -12.94 0.20 -5.00
CA LYS A 31 -12.88 -0.48 -3.70
C LYS A 31 -12.27 0.44 -2.66
N ASN A 32 -12.80 0.37 -1.44
CA ASN A 32 -12.20 1.03 -0.29
C ASN A 32 -11.16 0.10 0.34
N ILE A 33 -10.09 0.68 0.87
CA ILE A 33 -9.06 -0.05 1.60
C ILE A 33 -9.09 0.40 3.05
N TYR A 34 -9.12 -0.56 3.97
CA TYR A 34 -9.05 -0.33 5.40
C TYR A 34 -7.68 -0.79 5.89
N VAL A 35 -6.99 0.12 6.58
CA VAL A 35 -5.64 -0.08 7.11
C VAL A 35 -5.74 -0.50 8.56
N TYR A 36 -5.00 -1.54 8.93
CA TYR A 36 -4.90 -2.02 10.30
C TYR A 36 -3.45 -2.06 10.73
N THR A 37 -3.20 -1.81 12.01
CA THR A 37 -1.89 -2.03 12.61
C THR A 37 -1.97 -2.93 13.82
N ARG A 38 -0.94 -3.76 14.01
CA ARG A 38 -0.87 -4.70 15.13
C ARG A 38 -0.42 -3.99 16.40
N CYS A 39 -1.25 -4.06 17.44
CA CYS A 39 -0.97 -3.54 18.77
C CYS A 39 -0.07 -4.50 19.58
N SER A 40 0.49 -4.00 20.69
CA SER A 40 1.37 -4.77 21.58
C SER A 40 0.65 -5.91 22.31
N ASP A 41 -0.66 -5.80 22.50
CA ASP A 41 -1.51 -6.85 23.09
C ASP A 41 -1.92 -7.93 22.07
N GLY A 42 -1.39 -7.87 20.85
CA GLY A 42 -1.67 -8.83 19.79
C GLY A 42 -2.90 -8.52 18.94
N THR A 43 -3.77 -7.58 19.36
CA THR A 43 -4.94 -7.15 18.59
C THR A 43 -4.54 -6.25 17.41
N TYR A 44 -5.48 -5.98 16.51
CA TYR A 44 -5.33 -5.06 15.39
C TYR A 44 -6.24 -3.86 15.56
N LEU A 45 -5.71 -2.66 15.34
CA LEU A 45 -6.45 -1.41 15.38
C LEU A 45 -6.55 -0.83 13.97
N ARG A 46 -7.74 -0.41 13.56
CA ARG A 46 -7.95 0.29 12.30
C ARG A 46 -7.30 1.68 12.35
N VAL A 47 -6.59 2.05 11.31
CA VAL A 47 -5.91 3.34 11.16
C VAL A 47 -6.73 4.18 10.18
N ASP A 48 -7.40 5.21 10.71
CA ASP A 48 -8.26 6.09 9.92
C ASP A 48 -7.53 7.39 9.50
N ASP A 49 -6.50 7.80 10.25
CA ASP A 49 -5.60 8.91 9.89
C ASP A 49 -4.23 8.38 9.44
N LEU A 50 -3.83 8.75 8.23
CA LEU A 50 -2.57 8.32 7.59
C LEU A 50 -1.52 9.44 7.54
N SER A 51 -1.71 10.53 8.29
CA SER A 51 -0.73 11.62 8.42
C SER A 51 0.66 11.10 8.79
N ASN A 52 0.74 10.15 9.72
CA ASN A 52 1.99 9.54 10.22
C ASN A 52 2.13 8.06 9.83
N GLU A 53 1.58 7.65 8.69
CA GLU A 53 1.56 6.23 8.32
C GLU A 53 2.95 5.60 8.33
N ARG A 54 4.03 6.32 7.98
CA ARG A 54 5.41 5.80 7.95
C ARG A 54 5.90 5.24 9.29
N GLU A 55 5.28 5.61 10.41
CA GLU A 55 5.62 5.10 11.74
C GLU A 55 4.99 3.74 12.05
N LEU A 56 4.00 3.28 11.26
CA LEU A 56 3.36 1.99 11.51
C LEU A 56 4.40 0.86 11.33
N LYS A 57 4.50 -0.02 12.32
CA LYS A 57 5.45 -1.15 12.29
C LYS A 57 4.93 -2.30 11.44
N ASN A 58 3.69 -2.69 11.65
CA ASN A 58 3.01 -3.77 10.95
C ASN A 58 1.71 -3.23 10.38
N ARG A 59 1.64 -3.04 9.07
CA ARG A 59 0.38 -2.68 8.39
C ARG A 59 -0.25 -3.92 7.77
N ILE A 60 -1.57 -4.00 7.85
CA ILE A 60 -2.38 -4.96 7.11
C ILE A 60 -3.43 -4.15 6.37
N LEU A 61 -3.55 -4.40 5.07
CA LEU A 61 -4.50 -3.72 4.20
C LEU A 61 -5.62 -4.71 3.88
N THR A 62 -6.86 -4.25 3.95
CA THR A 62 -8.04 -5.10 3.74
C THR A 62 -9.08 -4.40 2.88
N PHE A 63 -9.86 -5.17 2.11
CA PHE A 63 -11.01 -4.67 1.34
C PHE A 63 -12.29 -4.58 2.19
N VAL A 64 -12.30 -5.19 3.37
CA VAL A 64 -13.47 -5.28 4.26
C VAL A 64 -13.20 -4.50 5.55
N ASP A 65 -14.19 -3.73 5.99
CA ASP A 65 -14.15 -3.12 7.33
C ASP A 65 -14.42 -4.19 8.38
N LEU A 66 -13.39 -4.61 9.09
CA LEU A 66 -13.47 -5.56 10.19
C LEU A 66 -13.86 -4.89 11.53
N GLY A 67 -14.02 -3.57 11.55
CA GLY A 67 -14.34 -2.79 12.72
C GLY A 67 -13.12 -2.10 13.34
N ARG A 68 -13.36 -1.28 14.37
CA ARG A 68 -12.30 -0.40 14.91
C ARG A 68 -11.12 -1.18 15.52
N ARG A 69 -11.39 -2.28 16.23
CA ARG A 69 -10.37 -3.13 16.85
C ARG A 69 -10.80 -4.59 16.76
N VAL A 70 -9.91 -5.47 16.32
CA VAL A 70 -10.18 -6.90 16.14
C VAL A 70 -9.06 -7.76 16.71
N SER A 71 -9.39 -8.96 17.20
CA SER A 71 -8.39 -9.91 17.71
C SER A 71 -7.58 -10.57 16.59
N GLU A 72 -8.19 -10.76 15.42
CA GLU A 72 -7.60 -11.46 14.30
C GLU A 72 -8.03 -10.83 12.97
N ILE A 73 -7.16 -10.93 11.97
CA ILE A 73 -7.48 -10.62 10.57
C ILE A 73 -7.22 -11.91 9.78
N PRO A 74 -8.22 -12.52 9.14
CA PRO A 74 -8.03 -13.75 8.37
C PRO A 74 -7.00 -13.58 7.24
N PHE A 75 -6.24 -14.63 6.94
CA PHE A 75 -5.35 -14.68 5.77
C PHE A 75 -6.14 -15.20 4.55
N ASP A 76 -6.96 -14.32 3.97
CA ASP A 76 -7.88 -14.62 2.86
C ASP A 76 -7.76 -13.54 1.79
N ASP A 77 -7.59 -13.92 0.53
CA ASP A 77 -7.40 -13.01 -0.61
C ASP A 77 -8.63 -12.13 -0.91
N ASN A 78 -9.81 -12.52 -0.44
CA ASN A 78 -11.02 -11.71 -0.53
C ASN A 78 -11.09 -10.64 0.57
N ILE A 79 -10.33 -10.82 1.65
CA ILE A 79 -10.27 -9.91 2.78
C ILE A 79 -9.04 -9.02 2.69
N ARG A 80 -7.87 -9.61 2.50
CA ARG A 80 -6.58 -8.91 2.46
C ARG A 80 -6.30 -8.37 1.06
N VAL A 81 -5.60 -7.25 1.03
CA VAL A 81 -5.10 -6.68 -0.21
C VAL A 81 -3.78 -7.35 -0.54
N ASN A 82 -3.69 -7.93 -1.73
CA ASN A 82 -2.44 -8.50 -2.22
C ASN A 82 -1.39 -7.40 -2.41
N PRO A 83 -0.11 -7.69 -2.12
CA PRO A 83 0.97 -6.79 -2.45
C PRO A 83 0.95 -6.45 -3.95
N ILE A 84 1.18 -5.18 -4.26
CA ILE A 84 1.50 -4.71 -5.60
C ILE A 84 3.01 -4.85 -5.78
N ASP A 85 3.47 -5.34 -6.92
CA ASP A 85 4.87 -5.61 -7.24
C ASP A 85 5.28 -5.28 -8.68
N GLU A 86 6.44 -5.80 -9.12
CA GLU A 86 7.02 -5.56 -10.44
C GLU A 86 6.07 -5.97 -11.58
N ASP A 87 5.12 -6.87 -11.33
CA ASP A 87 4.09 -7.21 -12.33
C ASP A 87 3.19 -6.00 -12.68
N TYR A 88 3.25 -4.92 -11.90
CA TYR A 88 2.50 -3.68 -12.09
C TYR A 88 3.33 -2.54 -12.69
N GLU A 89 4.58 -2.79 -13.12
CA GLU A 89 5.47 -1.76 -13.70
C GLU A 89 4.84 -0.96 -14.85
N GLU A 90 3.98 -1.62 -15.61
CA GLU A 90 3.31 -1.05 -16.78
C GLU A 90 1.87 -0.60 -16.48
N ASP A 91 1.35 -0.76 -15.26
CA ASP A 91 -0.02 -0.36 -14.90
C ASP A 91 -0.18 1.16 -14.92
N GLU A 92 -0.95 1.66 -15.89
CA GLU A 92 -1.19 3.09 -16.11
C GLU A 92 -1.88 3.78 -14.93
N ILE A 93 -2.77 3.08 -14.22
CA ILE A 93 -3.45 3.65 -13.06
C ILE A 93 -2.43 3.85 -11.93
N LEU A 94 -1.58 2.85 -11.71
CA LEU A 94 -0.54 2.92 -10.68
C LEU A 94 0.47 4.03 -10.98
N LYS A 95 0.88 4.21 -12.24
CA LYS A 95 1.77 5.31 -12.67
C LYS A 95 1.17 6.67 -12.28
N VAL A 96 -0.09 6.91 -12.61
CA VAL A 96 -0.78 8.16 -12.26
C VAL A 96 -0.85 8.37 -10.75
N VAL A 97 -1.06 7.31 -9.96
CA VAL A 97 -1.07 7.39 -8.49
C VAL A 97 0.30 7.77 -7.95
N ILE A 98 1.36 7.12 -8.45
CA ILE A 98 2.74 7.40 -8.03
C ILE A 98 3.14 8.84 -8.41
N GLU A 99 2.86 9.29 -9.63
CA GLU A 99 3.13 10.66 -10.07
C GLU A 99 2.38 11.69 -9.21
N LYS A 100 1.12 11.42 -8.85
CA LYS A 100 0.32 12.31 -8.00
C LYS A 100 0.84 12.39 -6.56
N LEU A 101 1.27 11.27 -5.99
CA LEU A 101 1.72 11.20 -4.59
C LEU A 101 3.20 11.55 -4.42
N GLY A 102 4.03 11.40 -5.46
CA GLY A 102 5.47 11.62 -5.38
C GLY A 102 6.11 10.74 -4.30
N ASP A 103 6.92 11.35 -3.43
CA ASP A 103 7.62 10.64 -2.34
C ASP A 103 6.66 9.96 -1.35
N ASP A 104 5.42 10.44 -1.24
CA ASP A 104 4.38 9.84 -0.40
C ASP A 104 3.83 8.54 -0.97
N ALA A 105 4.14 8.19 -2.23
CA ALA A 105 3.79 6.89 -2.79
C ALA A 105 4.60 5.74 -2.17
N SER A 106 5.79 6.06 -1.66
CA SER A 106 6.76 5.08 -1.16
C SER A 106 6.61 4.83 0.33
N TRP A 107 6.79 3.57 0.73
CA TRP A 107 6.86 3.21 2.15
C TRP A 107 8.29 3.16 2.67
N LYS A 108 8.55 3.91 3.76
CA LYS A 108 9.81 3.90 4.52
C LYS A 108 11.04 4.00 3.61
N ASN A 109 11.63 2.84 3.27
CA ASN A 109 12.91 2.71 2.59
C ASN A 109 12.76 2.26 1.12
N SER A 110 11.53 2.22 0.60
CA SER A 110 11.27 1.97 -0.82
C SER A 110 11.44 3.25 -1.62
N ASN A 111 11.84 3.12 -2.88
CA ASN A 111 11.98 4.24 -3.79
C ASN A 111 11.23 3.93 -5.08
N LEU A 112 10.05 4.54 -5.25
CA LEU A 112 9.21 4.38 -6.44
C LEU A 112 9.34 5.61 -7.31
N LYS A 113 9.68 5.38 -8.59
CA LYS A 113 9.76 6.47 -9.57
C LYS A 113 9.13 6.04 -10.87
N VAL A 114 8.39 6.94 -11.49
CA VAL A 114 7.98 6.77 -12.89
C VAL A 114 9.07 7.39 -13.76
N VAL A 115 9.61 6.60 -14.68
CA VAL A 115 10.66 7.02 -15.61
C VAL A 115 10.15 6.90 -17.05
N GLU A 116 10.69 7.75 -17.92
CA GLU A 116 10.49 7.64 -19.35
C GLU A 116 11.59 6.77 -19.95
N VAL A 117 11.20 5.72 -20.68
CA VAL A 117 12.09 4.77 -21.33
C VAL A 117 11.95 4.97 -22.84
N GLU A 118 13.06 5.11 -23.55
CA GLU A 118 13.08 5.23 -25.02
C GLU A 118 12.63 3.94 -25.72
#